data_AF-Q235T2-F1
#
_entry.id   AF-Q235T2-F1
#
_cell.length_a   1.000
_cell.length_b   1.000
_cell.length_c   1.000
_cell.angle_alpha   90.00
_cell.angle_beta   90.00
_cell.angle_gamma   90.00
#
_symmetry.space_group_name_H-M   'P 1'
#
loop_
_entity.id
_entity.type
_entity.pdbx_description
1 polymer ?
#
loop_
_entity_poly.entity_id
_entity_poly.type
_entity_poly.pdbx_seq_one_letter_code
_entity_poly.pdbx_strand_id
1 'polypeptide(L)'
;MNILKLLIASLLASQIFAAQGADITCLSSICSTGTCPKVPTVPAGLSWQNGSINGNCAINNCPANTSSGLVNASNPFCTSCPGPTVNGVAAVFVNIGFTGCVASTADCYARPAHTWTNSDCLACYGKSSQYTQVDKNGCQANPPGADVSCSAATCTTAGTCTAVPTVPAGLAWQNGANSGKCAITSCPASTSSGLTGASDLFCQSCPGTPNGSVQAVFANNAQTGCVASTATCGDSRTANTWTNADCLACYGNSTQYAKADKSGCQATALPSSSSSPSSSSTNSMIILSSVLFTISFFF
;
A
#
# COMPACT_ATOMS: atom_id res chain seq x y z
N MET A 1 38.64 -20.78 -26.64
CA MET A 1 39.02 -19.40 -26.24
C MET A 1 38.44 -18.29 -27.16
N ASN A 2 38.04 -18.57 -28.41
CA ASN A 2 37.54 -17.54 -29.33
C ASN A 2 36.06 -17.15 -29.10
N ILE A 3 35.21 -18.07 -28.65
CA ILE A 3 33.79 -17.80 -28.37
C ILE A 3 33.60 -16.80 -27.22
N LEU A 4 34.40 -16.91 -26.15
CA LEU A 4 34.36 -15.97 -25.03
C LEU A 4 34.77 -14.55 -25.44
N LYS A 5 35.79 -14.41 -26.31
CA LYS A 5 36.23 -13.11 -26.83
C LYS A 5 35.17 -12.45 -27.72
N LEU A 6 34.45 -13.25 -28.53
CA LEU A 6 33.32 -12.78 -29.33
C LEU A 6 32.12 -12.37 -28.47
N LEU A 7 31.81 -13.11 -27.41
CA LEU A 7 30.76 -12.74 -26.47
C LEU A 7 31.10 -11.45 -25.71
N ILE A 8 32.34 -11.28 -25.25
CA ILE A 8 32.79 -10.06 -24.58
C ILE A 8 32.78 -8.87 -25.56
N ALA A 9 33.26 -9.05 -26.80
CA ALA A 9 33.21 -7.99 -27.81
C ALA A 9 31.78 -7.61 -28.20
N SER A 10 30.85 -8.57 -28.27
CA SER A 10 29.44 -8.32 -28.52
C SER A 10 28.74 -7.61 -27.35
N LEU A 11 29.10 -7.97 -26.11
CA LEU A 11 28.59 -7.29 -24.91
C LEU A 11 29.13 -5.87 -24.79
N LEU A 12 30.39 -5.64 -25.17
CA LEU A 12 30.99 -4.31 -25.19
C LEU A 12 30.41 -3.47 -26.32
N ALA A 13 30.18 -4.04 -27.51
CA ALA A 13 29.56 -3.32 -28.62
C ALA A 13 28.13 -2.84 -28.29
N SER A 14 27.31 -3.68 -27.63
CA SER A 14 25.98 -3.27 -27.19
C SER A 14 25.99 -2.23 -26.05
N GLN A 15 27.11 -2.06 -25.34
CA GLN A 15 27.31 -1.00 -24.35
C GLN A 15 27.81 0.32 -24.96
N ILE A 16 28.29 0.30 -26.22
CA ILE A 16 28.95 1.46 -26.85
C ILE A 16 28.00 2.22 -27.80
N PHE A 17 27.07 1.54 -28.47
CA PHE A 17 26.09 2.20 -29.35
C PHE A 17 24.86 2.62 -28.56
N ALA A 18 24.97 3.65 -27.73
CA ALA A 18 23.78 4.32 -27.27
C ALA A 18 23.14 5.07 -28.47
N ALA A 19 21.84 4.90 -28.59
CA ALA A 19 21.10 5.44 -29.73
C ALA A 19 20.91 6.95 -29.56
N GLN A 20 20.92 7.67 -30.66
CA GLN A 20 20.42 9.04 -30.68
C GLN A 20 18.97 9.04 -30.18
N GLY A 21 18.62 10.07 -29.41
CA GLY A 21 17.25 10.24 -28.92
C GLY A 21 16.25 10.54 -30.04
N ALA A 22 14.98 10.41 -29.71
CA ALA A 22 13.88 10.86 -30.55
C ALA A 22 13.93 12.38 -30.71
N ASP A 23 13.52 12.83 -31.90
CA ASP A 23 13.39 14.24 -32.22
C ASP A 23 12.25 14.88 -31.42
N ILE A 24 12.54 16.03 -30.81
CA ILE A 24 11.58 16.85 -30.06
C ILE A 24 11.62 18.30 -30.56
N THR A 25 10.53 19.03 -30.32
CA THR A 25 10.48 20.46 -30.59
C THR A 25 10.96 21.23 -29.36
N CYS A 26 11.97 22.07 -29.53
CA CYS A 26 12.43 23.02 -28.50
C CYS A 26 11.87 24.43 -28.77
N LEU A 27 12.14 25.39 -27.86
CA LEU A 27 11.68 26.78 -28.02
C LEU A 27 12.31 27.49 -29.24
N SER A 28 13.38 26.93 -29.81
CA SER A 28 13.96 27.39 -31.07
C SER A 28 14.48 26.22 -31.90
N SER A 29 14.68 26.44 -33.20
CA SER A 29 15.24 25.47 -34.16
C SER A 29 16.75 25.24 -34.04
N ILE A 30 17.46 26.00 -33.19
CA ILE A 30 18.89 25.83 -32.95
C ILE A 30 19.06 25.03 -31.67
N CYS A 31 19.63 23.82 -31.76
CA CYS A 31 19.80 22.89 -30.65
C CYS A 31 21.01 23.20 -29.76
N SER A 32 21.26 24.48 -29.51
CA SER A 32 22.32 24.96 -28.63
C SER A 32 21.86 25.05 -27.16
N THR A 33 22.82 25.10 -26.24
CA THR A 33 22.56 25.32 -24.80
C THR A 33 21.78 26.63 -24.59
N GLY A 34 20.51 26.56 -24.18
CA GLY A 34 19.65 27.71 -23.88
C GLY A 34 18.27 27.70 -24.54
N THR A 35 18.07 26.90 -25.58
CA THR A 35 16.81 26.84 -26.36
C THR A 35 15.99 25.59 -26.05
N CYS A 36 16.66 24.48 -25.75
CA CYS A 36 16.11 23.32 -25.08
C CYS A 36 16.42 23.37 -23.58
N PRO A 37 15.60 22.76 -22.70
CA PRO A 37 15.92 22.67 -21.28
C PRO A 37 17.28 22.01 -21.05
N LYS A 38 17.92 22.36 -19.94
CA LYS A 38 19.19 21.75 -19.55
C LYS A 38 19.05 20.22 -19.49
N VAL A 39 20.00 19.52 -20.09
CA VAL A 39 20.11 18.05 -20.02
C VAL A 39 20.49 17.60 -18.61
N PRO A 40 20.18 16.35 -18.21
CA PRO A 40 20.67 15.80 -16.96
C PRO A 40 22.20 15.92 -16.85
N THR A 41 22.70 16.18 -15.65
CA THR A 41 24.17 16.22 -15.41
C THR A 41 24.78 14.83 -15.24
N VAL A 42 23.94 13.83 -14.98
CA VAL A 42 24.31 12.42 -14.88
C VAL A 42 23.36 11.61 -15.76
N PRO A 43 23.89 10.72 -16.64
CA PRO A 43 25.31 10.56 -16.99
C PRO A 43 25.92 11.82 -17.62
N ALA A 44 27.26 11.95 -17.56
CA ALA A 44 27.97 13.06 -18.20
C ALA A 44 28.01 12.90 -19.74
N GLY A 45 28.27 13.99 -20.46
CA GLY A 45 28.43 13.98 -21.92
C GLY A 45 27.12 14.03 -22.73
N LEU A 46 25.99 14.23 -22.06
CA LEU A 46 24.72 14.49 -22.73
C LEU A 46 24.72 15.90 -23.32
N SER A 47 24.23 16.03 -24.54
CA SER A 47 23.98 17.32 -25.17
C SER A 47 22.83 17.22 -26.17
N TRP A 48 22.13 18.34 -26.37
CA TRP A 48 21.23 18.48 -27.51
C TRP A 48 22.04 18.60 -28.79
N GLN A 49 21.54 17.99 -29.87
CA GLN A 49 22.04 18.14 -31.22
C GLN A 49 20.86 18.27 -32.19
N ASN A 50 21.13 18.67 -33.42
CA ASN A 50 20.10 18.73 -34.46
C ASN A 50 19.49 17.35 -34.65
N GLY A 51 18.16 17.31 -34.65
CA GLY A 51 17.39 16.10 -34.91
C GLY A 51 17.44 15.68 -36.38
N SER A 52 16.81 14.54 -36.67
CA SER A 52 16.63 14.07 -38.04
C SER A 52 15.60 14.92 -38.81
N ILE A 53 14.64 15.51 -38.10
CA ILE A 53 13.64 16.45 -38.61
C ILE A 53 14.18 17.88 -38.49
N ASN A 54 14.12 18.63 -39.59
CA ASN A 54 14.56 20.02 -39.63
C ASN A 54 13.81 20.88 -38.60
N GLY A 55 14.57 21.59 -37.75
CA GLY A 55 14.04 22.43 -36.68
C GLY A 55 13.75 21.70 -35.36
N ASN A 56 13.93 20.38 -35.30
CA ASN A 56 13.84 19.61 -34.06
C ASN A 56 15.23 19.30 -33.49
N CYS A 57 15.25 18.91 -32.21
CA CYS A 57 16.45 18.55 -31.47
C CYS A 57 16.33 17.14 -30.91
N ALA A 58 17.46 16.45 -30.79
CA ALA A 58 17.56 15.14 -30.16
C ALA A 58 18.74 15.11 -29.19
N ILE A 59 18.68 14.25 -28.19
CA ILE A 59 19.85 13.97 -27.33
C ILE A 59 20.85 13.14 -28.13
N ASN A 60 22.13 13.52 -28.05
CA ASN A 60 23.21 12.87 -28.77
C ASN A 60 23.34 11.36 -28.45
N ASN A 61 23.12 10.98 -27.20
CA ASN A 61 23.36 9.62 -26.73
C ASN A 61 22.45 9.26 -25.55
N CYS A 62 21.35 8.56 -25.80
CA CYS A 62 20.44 8.20 -24.71
C CYS A 62 21.05 7.18 -23.76
N PRO A 63 21.02 7.42 -22.43
CA PRO A 63 21.48 6.42 -21.46
C PRO A 63 20.69 5.11 -21.58
N ALA A 64 21.36 3.97 -21.37
CA ALA A 64 20.71 2.67 -21.34
C ALA A 64 19.67 2.52 -20.21
N ASN A 65 19.82 3.29 -19.13
CA ASN A 65 18.85 3.39 -18.05
C ASN A 65 18.48 4.86 -17.82
N THR A 66 17.26 5.22 -18.18
CA THR A 66 16.68 6.54 -17.90
C THR A 66 15.65 6.50 -16.77
N SER A 67 15.33 5.32 -16.22
CA SER A 67 14.33 5.14 -15.15
C SER A 67 14.81 5.65 -13.79
N SER A 68 16.12 5.75 -13.57
CA SER A 68 16.72 6.19 -12.31
C SER A 68 18.16 6.69 -12.48
N GLY A 69 18.71 7.34 -11.44
CA GLY A 69 20.11 7.76 -11.39
C GLY A 69 20.43 9.02 -12.19
N LEU A 70 19.43 9.65 -12.81
CA LEU A 70 19.57 10.95 -13.44
C LEU A 70 19.66 12.04 -12.37
N VAL A 71 20.21 13.20 -12.75
CA VAL A 71 20.24 14.39 -11.90
C VAL A 71 19.79 15.58 -12.73
N ASN A 72 18.71 16.23 -12.29
CA ASN A 72 18.06 17.34 -13.00
C ASN A 72 17.51 16.94 -14.38
N ALA A 73 16.86 15.78 -14.49
CA ALA A 73 16.16 15.40 -15.71
C ALA A 73 14.96 16.31 -16.01
N SER A 74 14.42 16.26 -17.23
CA SER A 74 13.29 17.07 -17.66
C SER A 74 12.36 16.29 -18.60
N ASN A 75 11.10 16.74 -18.77
CA ASN A 75 10.18 16.10 -19.71
C ASN A 75 10.71 16.09 -21.15
N PRO A 76 11.31 17.18 -21.68
CA PRO A 76 11.90 17.13 -23.02
C PRO A 76 13.05 16.11 -23.13
N PHE A 77 13.90 16.01 -22.11
CA PHE A 77 14.90 14.93 -22.07
C PHE A 77 14.24 13.54 -22.10
N CYS A 78 13.24 13.29 -21.26
CA CYS A 78 12.55 12.00 -21.22
C CYS A 78 11.73 11.70 -22.48
N THR A 79 11.29 12.71 -23.20
CA THR A 79 10.64 12.53 -24.51
C THR A 79 11.65 12.12 -25.58
N SER A 80 12.86 12.72 -25.56
CA SER A 80 13.94 12.34 -26.48
C SER A 80 14.55 10.98 -26.10
N CYS A 81 14.72 10.71 -24.81
CA CYS A 81 15.27 9.46 -24.27
C CYS A 81 14.26 8.77 -23.35
N PRO A 82 13.20 8.17 -23.90
CA PRO A 82 12.18 7.52 -23.10
C PRO A 82 12.74 6.34 -22.30
N GLY A 83 12.20 6.15 -21.11
CA GLY A 83 12.42 4.93 -20.34
C GLY A 83 11.63 3.74 -20.88
N PRO A 84 11.70 2.59 -20.19
CA PRO A 84 10.93 1.41 -20.55
C PRO A 84 9.43 1.70 -20.47
N THR A 85 8.68 1.18 -21.44
CA THR A 85 7.22 1.22 -21.41
C THR A 85 6.69 0.36 -20.27
N VAL A 86 5.72 0.88 -19.50
CA VAL A 86 5.03 0.13 -18.46
C VAL A 86 3.55 0.06 -18.84
N ASN A 87 3.01 -1.15 -18.98
CA ASN A 87 1.61 -1.38 -19.39
C ASN A 87 1.21 -0.62 -20.67
N GLY A 88 2.12 -0.52 -21.65
CA GLY A 88 1.88 0.20 -22.90
C GLY A 88 2.01 1.73 -22.82
N VAL A 89 2.28 2.28 -21.63
CA VAL A 89 2.54 3.73 -21.44
C VAL A 89 4.03 3.99 -21.56
N ALA A 90 4.42 4.92 -22.42
CA ALA A 90 5.82 5.31 -22.61
C ALA A 90 6.32 6.16 -21.43
N ALA A 91 7.55 5.92 -20.98
CA ALA A 91 8.16 6.66 -19.88
C ALA A 91 8.79 7.97 -20.39
N VAL A 92 7.94 8.92 -20.77
CA VAL A 92 8.33 10.21 -21.38
C VAL A 92 8.25 11.41 -20.43
N PHE A 93 7.74 11.21 -19.21
CA PHE A 93 7.66 12.25 -18.20
C PHE A 93 8.75 12.06 -17.15
N VAL A 94 9.25 13.14 -16.57
CA VAL A 94 10.21 13.08 -15.46
C VAL A 94 9.45 12.97 -14.13
N ASN A 95 9.96 12.16 -13.21
CA ASN A 95 9.42 12.08 -11.85
C ASN A 95 9.60 13.39 -11.06
N ILE A 96 8.90 13.51 -9.93
CA ILE A 96 8.95 14.72 -9.07
C ILE A 96 10.33 14.96 -8.40
N GLY A 97 11.20 13.94 -8.41
CA GLY A 97 12.58 14.05 -7.92
C GLY A 97 13.58 14.50 -8.98
N PHE A 98 13.17 14.63 -10.26
CA PHE A 98 14.06 14.86 -11.40
C PHE A 98 15.18 13.82 -11.55
N THR A 99 14.93 12.59 -11.10
CA THR A 99 15.92 11.49 -11.04
C THR A 99 15.68 10.38 -12.06
N GLY A 100 14.57 10.41 -12.78
CA GLY A 100 14.24 9.38 -13.76
C GLY A 100 13.02 9.72 -14.62
N CYS A 101 12.93 9.04 -15.76
CA CYS A 101 11.81 9.07 -16.69
C CYS A 101 10.82 7.96 -16.33
N VAL A 102 9.53 8.29 -16.31
CA VAL A 102 8.48 7.45 -15.73
C VAL A 102 7.26 7.38 -16.65
N ALA A 103 6.65 6.19 -16.67
CA ALA A 103 5.46 5.88 -17.44
C ALA A 103 4.20 6.36 -16.70
N SER A 104 4.00 7.68 -16.71
CA SER A 104 2.79 8.34 -16.23
C SER A 104 1.87 8.66 -17.41
N THR A 105 0.57 8.69 -17.18
CA THR A 105 -0.44 9.04 -18.22
C THR A 105 -0.44 10.53 -18.59
N ALA A 106 0.17 11.38 -17.77
CA ALA A 106 0.34 12.81 -17.98
C ALA A 106 1.56 13.33 -17.19
N ASP A 107 1.92 14.60 -17.43
CA ASP A 107 3.02 15.30 -16.75
C ASP A 107 2.90 15.18 -15.21
N CYS A 108 4.02 14.95 -14.52
CA CYS A 108 4.07 14.86 -13.06
C CYS A 108 4.06 16.25 -12.36
N TYR A 109 4.39 17.34 -13.07
CA TYR A 109 4.46 18.70 -12.53
C TYR A 109 3.28 19.57 -12.96
N ALA A 110 2.91 19.49 -14.23
CA ALA A 110 1.85 20.31 -14.83
C ALA A 110 0.57 19.49 -15.05
N ARG A 111 0.18 18.69 -14.06
CA ARG A 111 -0.98 17.81 -14.16
C ARG A 111 -2.29 18.57 -13.91
N PRO A 112 -3.32 18.40 -14.75
CA PRO A 112 -4.66 18.91 -14.44
C PRO A 112 -5.24 18.27 -13.17
N ALA A 113 -6.02 19.05 -12.42
CA ALA A 113 -6.79 18.56 -11.28
C ALA A 113 -7.69 17.37 -11.68
N HIS A 114 -8.02 16.51 -10.71
CA HIS A 114 -8.90 15.34 -10.86
C HIS A 114 -8.44 14.25 -11.84
N THR A 115 -7.17 14.24 -12.27
CA THR A 115 -6.67 13.25 -13.25
C THR A 115 -5.73 12.21 -12.66
N TRP A 116 -5.30 12.34 -11.40
CA TRP A 116 -4.34 11.40 -10.80
C TRP A 116 -4.91 9.97 -10.68
N THR A 117 -4.04 8.99 -10.88
CA THR A 117 -4.30 7.57 -10.62
C THR A 117 -3.23 7.00 -9.70
N ASN A 118 -3.49 5.83 -9.08
CA ASN A 118 -2.47 5.15 -8.28
C ASN A 118 -1.21 4.81 -9.10
N SER A 119 -1.37 4.43 -10.37
CA SER A 119 -0.24 4.15 -11.25
C SER A 119 0.61 5.41 -11.49
N ASP A 120 -0.05 6.55 -11.71
CA ASP A 120 0.65 7.83 -11.88
C ASP A 120 1.33 8.28 -10.59
N CYS A 121 0.67 8.13 -9.44
CA CYS A 121 1.24 8.48 -8.15
C CYS A 121 2.49 7.66 -7.85
N LEU A 122 2.42 6.34 -8.04
CA LEU A 122 3.58 5.46 -7.90
C LEU A 122 4.69 5.81 -8.91
N ALA A 123 4.35 6.13 -10.16
CA ALA A 123 5.33 6.51 -11.17
C ALA A 123 6.02 7.85 -10.84
N CYS A 124 5.24 8.88 -10.54
CA CYS A 124 5.74 10.24 -10.33
C CYS A 124 6.42 10.44 -8.97
N TYR A 125 5.89 9.85 -7.88
CA TYR A 125 6.39 10.06 -6.51
C TYR A 125 7.10 8.83 -5.93
N GLY A 126 6.92 7.65 -6.51
CA GLY A 126 7.39 6.40 -5.91
C GLY A 126 6.58 6.02 -4.66
N LYS A 127 7.19 5.21 -3.79
CA LYS A 127 6.52 4.66 -2.60
C LYS A 127 6.16 5.70 -1.53
N SER A 128 6.79 6.87 -1.54
CA SER A 128 6.52 7.94 -0.58
C SER A 128 5.13 8.55 -0.77
N SER A 129 4.54 8.46 -1.97
CA SER A 129 3.18 8.93 -2.25
C SER A 129 2.57 8.15 -3.42
N GLN A 130 2.34 6.86 -3.21
CA GLN A 130 1.91 5.94 -4.27
C GLN A 130 0.39 5.87 -4.48
N TYR A 131 -0.41 6.49 -3.61
CA TYR A 131 -1.86 6.41 -3.69
C TYR A 131 -2.45 7.73 -4.14
N THR A 132 -3.45 7.68 -5.00
CA THR A 132 -4.22 8.87 -5.37
C THR A 132 -5.14 9.28 -4.23
N GLN A 133 -5.37 10.59 -4.10
CA GLN A 133 -6.44 11.13 -3.27
C GLN A 133 -7.81 10.77 -3.87
N VAL A 134 -8.87 10.71 -3.06
CA VAL A 134 -10.22 10.34 -3.56
C VAL A 134 -10.73 11.30 -4.62
N ASP A 135 -10.43 12.59 -4.46
CA ASP A 135 -10.77 13.62 -5.44
C ASP A 135 -9.84 13.61 -6.67
N LYS A 136 -8.81 12.76 -6.70
CA LYS A 136 -7.79 12.66 -7.76
C LYS A 136 -7.03 13.96 -8.02
N ASN A 137 -6.94 14.86 -7.04
CA ASN A 137 -6.18 16.12 -7.15
C ASN A 137 -4.70 15.98 -6.82
N GLY A 138 -4.31 14.87 -6.20
CA GLY A 138 -2.93 14.62 -5.89
C GLY A 138 -2.66 13.19 -5.44
N CYS A 139 -1.48 13.03 -4.85
CA CYS A 139 -0.98 11.79 -4.33
C CYS A 139 -0.75 11.87 -2.82
N GLN A 140 -0.77 10.73 -2.16
CA GLN A 140 -0.58 10.58 -0.73
C GLN A 140 0.13 9.27 -0.40
N ALA A 141 0.77 9.23 0.77
CA ALA A 141 1.57 8.11 1.24
C ALA A 141 0.74 6.87 1.59
N ASN A 142 -0.45 7.09 2.16
CA ASN A 142 -1.34 6.01 2.58
C ASN A 142 -2.61 5.98 1.70
N PRO A 143 -3.24 4.81 1.54
CA PRO A 143 -4.42 4.71 0.70
C PRO A 143 -5.59 5.50 1.31
N PRO A 144 -6.44 6.10 0.48
CA PRO A 144 -7.72 6.58 0.95
C PRO A 144 -8.59 5.41 1.43
N GLY A 145 -9.54 5.70 2.31
CA GLY A 145 -10.51 4.73 2.76
C GLY A 145 -11.48 4.30 1.68
N ALA A 146 -12.07 3.12 1.87
CA ALA A 146 -13.20 2.65 1.11
C ALA A 146 -14.45 3.49 1.40
N ASP A 147 -15.33 3.57 0.41
CA ASP A 147 -16.60 4.26 0.52
C ASP A 147 -17.54 3.55 1.50
N VAL A 148 -18.05 4.30 2.47
CA VAL A 148 -19.04 3.87 3.46
C VAL A 148 -20.26 4.78 3.42
N SER A 149 -21.37 4.30 3.98
CA SER A 149 -22.60 5.08 4.10
C SER A 149 -22.67 5.74 5.46
N CYS A 150 -22.77 7.07 5.49
CA CYS A 150 -23.02 7.84 6.71
C CYS A 150 -24.47 8.29 6.79
N SER A 151 -24.85 8.99 7.87
CA SER A 151 -26.23 9.44 8.09
C SER A 151 -26.69 10.55 7.13
N ALA A 152 -25.75 11.24 6.47
CA ALA A 152 -26.01 12.22 5.42
C ALA A 152 -24.98 12.11 4.28
N ALA A 153 -25.29 12.76 3.15
CA ALA A 153 -24.52 12.68 1.92
C ALA A 153 -23.21 13.50 1.91
N THR A 154 -23.05 14.45 2.84
CA THR A 154 -21.86 15.33 2.91
C THR A 154 -21.01 15.02 4.13
N CYS A 155 -19.81 14.50 3.90
CA CYS A 155 -19.03 13.83 4.93
C CYS A 155 -18.15 14.77 5.77
N THR A 156 -17.98 16.00 5.30
CA THR A 156 -17.14 17.03 5.94
C THR A 156 -17.83 17.73 7.12
N THR A 157 -19.14 17.54 7.29
CA THR A 157 -19.88 18.12 8.42
C THR A 157 -19.78 17.19 9.63
N ALA A 158 -19.24 17.70 10.73
CA ALA A 158 -19.13 16.96 12.00
C ALA A 158 -20.51 16.42 12.43
N GLY A 159 -20.55 15.15 12.85
CA GLY A 159 -21.79 14.46 13.23
C GLY A 159 -22.48 13.71 12.08
N THR A 160 -22.06 13.89 10.82
CA THR A 160 -22.62 13.13 9.69
C THR A 160 -22.21 11.66 9.73
N CYS A 161 -20.93 11.42 9.97
CA CYS A 161 -20.36 10.11 10.25
C CYS A 161 -20.02 10.02 11.75
N THR A 162 -19.78 8.80 12.24
CA THR A 162 -19.22 8.61 13.58
C THR A 162 -17.88 9.35 13.71
N ALA A 163 -17.54 9.74 14.94
CA ALA A 163 -16.23 10.32 15.20
C ALA A 163 -15.13 9.37 14.72
N VAL A 164 -14.11 9.94 14.07
CA VAL A 164 -12.91 9.21 13.69
C VAL A 164 -12.07 8.89 14.94
N PRO A 165 -11.21 7.87 14.90
CA PRO A 165 -10.24 7.64 15.96
C PRO A 165 -9.40 8.91 16.24
N THR A 166 -9.12 9.16 17.52
CA THR A 166 -8.25 10.29 17.92
C THR A 166 -6.77 9.96 17.76
N VAL A 167 -6.45 8.67 17.71
CA VAL A 167 -5.10 8.15 17.44
C VAL A 167 -5.17 7.19 16.25
N PRO A 168 -4.31 7.35 15.24
CA PRO A 168 -3.39 8.48 15.03
C PRO A 168 -4.14 9.80 14.76
N ALA A 169 -3.50 10.93 15.04
CA ALA A 169 -4.08 12.25 14.79
C ALA A 169 -4.19 12.56 13.28
N GLY A 170 -5.06 13.50 12.92
CA GLY A 170 -5.21 13.99 11.54
C GLY A 170 -6.13 13.14 10.65
N LEU A 171 -6.83 12.16 11.24
CA LEU A 171 -7.90 11.45 10.54
C LEU A 171 -9.10 12.38 10.31
N ALA A 172 -9.69 12.29 9.13
CA ALA A 172 -10.86 13.05 8.77
C ALA A 172 -11.72 12.28 7.76
N TRP A 173 -13.02 12.52 7.81
CA TRP A 173 -13.95 12.12 6.78
C TRP A 173 -13.91 13.10 5.62
N GLN A 174 -14.03 12.56 4.42
CA GLN A 174 -14.22 13.32 3.19
C GLN A 174 -15.31 12.66 2.33
N ASN A 175 -15.77 13.38 1.31
CA ASN A 175 -16.67 12.79 0.33
C ASN A 175 -15.95 11.64 -0.39
N GLY A 176 -16.66 10.53 -0.53
CA GLY A 176 -16.19 9.31 -1.16
C GLY A 176 -16.08 9.43 -2.69
N ALA A 177 -15.57 8.37 -3.30
CA ALA A 177 -15.45 8.29 -4.76
C ALA A 177 -16.84 8.20 -5.43
N ASN A 178 -17.79 7.54 -4.76
CA ASN A 178 -19.17 7.44 -5.17
C ASN A 178 -20.04 8.54 -4.54
N SER A 179 -20.98 9.08 -5.32
CA SER A 179 -21.88 10.14 -4.88
C SER A 179 -22.65 9.73 -3.60
N GLY A 180 -22.66 10.62 -2.61
CA GLY A 180 -23.34 10.40 -1.32
C GLY A 180 -22.67 9.39 -0.39
N LYS A 181 -21.46 8.92 -0.71
CA LYS A 181 -20.64 8.09 0.18
C LYS A 181 -19.55 8.91 0.85
N CYS A 182 -19.00 8.36 1.92
CA CYS A 182 -17.91 8.95 2.69
C CYS A 182 -16.71 8.01 2.73
N ALA A 183 -15.52 8.58 2.82
CA ALA A 183 -14.28 7.83 2.99
C ALA A 183 -13.37 8.54 3.98
N ILE A 184 -12.49 7.80 4.65
CA ILE A 184 -11.38 8.40 5.39
C ILE A 184 -10.35 8.95 4.39
N THR A 185 -9.86 10.16 4.64
CA THR A 185 -8.91 10.83 3.73
C THR A 185 -7.65 10.01 3.47
N SER A 186 -7.06 9.47 4.54
CA SER A 186 -5.83 8.70 4.49
C SER A 186 -5.85 7.65 5.59
N CYS A 187 -6.03 6.38 5.24
CA CYS A 187 -6.05 5.32 6.23
C CYS A 187 -4.67 5.16 6.88
N PRO A 188 -4.59 4.90 8.19
CA PRO A 188 -3.32 4.54 8.83
C PRO A 188 -2.68 3.31 8.16
N ALA A 189 -1.36 3.22 8.18
CA ALA A 189 -0.63 2.06 7.65
C ALA A 189 -1.00 0.74 8.36
N SER A 190 -1.47 0.82 9.61
CA SER A 190 -2.05 -0.29 10.35
C SER A 190 -3.29 0.20 11.09
N THR A 191 -4.41 -0.51 10.94
CA THR A 191 -5.64 -0.27 11.71
C THR A 191 -6.00 -1.45 12.60
N SER A 192 -5.22 -2.53 12.59
CA SER A 192 -5.45 -3.71 13.44
C SER A 192 -5.18 -3.44 14.92
N SER A 193 -4.44 -2.39 15.26
CA SER A 193 -4.12 -1.98 16.62
C SER A 193 -3.63 -0.52 16.68
N GLY A 194 -3.46 0.02 17.90
CA GLY A 194 -2.89 1.35 18.12
C GLY A 194 -3.87 2.51 17.88
N LEU A 195 -5.15 2.21 17.66
CA LEU A 195 -6.20 3.22 17.53
C LEU A 195 -6.74 3.62 18.91
N THR A 196 -7.45 4.74 18.96
CA THR A 196 -8.26 5.12 20.13
C THR A 196 -9.58 5.66 19.65
N GLY A 197 -10.68 4.99 19.99
CA GLY A 197 -12.02 5.33 19.51
C GLY A 197 -12.34 4.79 18.12
N ALA A 198 -11.79 3.62 17.76
CA ALA A 198 -12.20 2.92 16.54
C ALA A 198 -13.69 2.57 16.57
N SER A 199 -14.36 2.76 15.43
CA SER A 199 -15.76 2.37 15.22
C SER A 199 -15.87 1.45 14.01
N ASP A 200 -16.95 0.67 13.92
CA ASP A 200 -17.22 -0.19 12.77
C ASP A 200 -17.23 0.61 11.46
N LEU A 201 -17.81 1.82 11.47
CA LEU A 201 -17.86 2.67 10.29
C LEU A 201 -16.44 3.10 9.84
N PHE A 202 -15.57 3.43 10.80
CA PHE A 202 -14.15 3.67 10.50
C PHE A 202 -13.49 2.42 9.93
N CYS A 203 -13.70 1.24 10.54
CA CYS A 203 -13.09 -0.01 10.11
C CYS A 203 -13.61 -0.52 8.76
N GLN A 204 -14.83 -0.18 8.38
CA GLN A 204 -15.35 -0.43 7.03
C GLN A 204 -14.62 0.45 6.00
N SER A 205 -14.27 1.69 6.35
CA SER A 205 -13.53 2.58 5.46
C SER A 205 -12.03 2.26 5.45
N CYS A 206 -11.44 1.91 6.60
CA CYS A 206 -10.03 1.54 6.74
C CYS A 206 -9.88 0.15 7.38
N PRO A 207 -10.11 -0.94 6.62
CA PRO A 207 -10.06 -2.29 7.15
C PRO A 207 -8.68 -2.65 7.70
N GLY A 208 -8.68 -3.48 8.75
CA GLY A 208 -7.46 -4.08 9.30
C GLY A 208 -6.95 -5.24 8.46
N THR A 209 -6.10 -6.07 9.06
CA THR A 209 -5.59 -7.29 8.43
C THR A 209 -6.68 -8.37 8.39
N PRO A 210 -7.08 -8.88 7.21
CA PRO A 210 -8.07 -9.94 7.12
C PRO A 210 -7.54 -11.25 7.72
N ASN A 211 -8.46 -12.12 8.14
CA ASN A 211 -8.16 -13.48 8.56
C ASN A 211 -8.83 -14.49 7.62
N GLY A 212 -8.04 -15.05 6.69
CA GLY A 212 -8.57 -15.86 5.60
C GLY A 212 -9.54 -15.07 4.73
N SER A 213 -10.79 -15.50 4.66
CA SER A 213 -11.86 -14.81 3.91
C SER A 213 -12.61 -13.75 4.74
N VAL A 214 -12.33 -13.64 6.04
CA VAL A 214 -13.02 -12.70 6.93
C VAL A 214 -12.29 -11.36 6.92
N GLN A 215 -12.99 -10.31 6.47
CA GLN A 215 -12.46 -8.94 6.43
C GLN A 215 -12.44 -8.32 7.83
N ALA A 216 -11.40 -7.54 8.13
CA ALA A 216 -11.25 -6.86 9.41
C ALA A 216 -11.95 -5.50 9.42
N VAL A 217 -13.28 -5.52 9.32
CA VAL A 217 -14.13 -4.33 9.12
C VAL A 217 -14.93 -3.92 10.36
N PHE A 218 -14.74 -4.61 11.48
CA PHE A 218 -15.43 -4.30 12.74
C PHE A 218 -14.42 -3.81 13.77
N ALA A 219 -14.79 -2.83 14.58
CA ALA A 219 -13.97 -2.40 15.70
C ALA A 219 -14.03 -3.43 16.83
N ASN A 220 -12.90 -3.69 17.47
CA ASN A 220 -12.89 -4.50 18.68
C ASN A 220 -13.58 -3.78 19.86
N ASN A 221 -13.89 -4.50 20.93
CA ASN A 221 -14.60 -3.92 22.08
C ASN A 221 -13.80 -2.84 22.81
N ALA A 222 -12.47 -2.93 22.75
CA ALA A 222 -11.56 -1.93 23.31
C ALA A 222 -11.46 -0.66 22.46
N GLN A 223 -12.02 -0.65 21.25
CA GLN A 223 -11.93 0.44 20.27
C GLN A 223 -10.49 0.83 19.93
N THR A 224 -9.59 -0.16 19.93
CA THR A 224 -8.16 -0.02 19.67
C THR A 224 -7.72 -0.55 18.32
N GLY A 225 -8.60 -1.25 17.60
CA GLY A 225 -8.27 -1.83 16.31
C GLY A 225 -9.48 -2.39 15.56
N CYS A 226 -9.28 -2.61 14.27
CA CYS A 226 -10.21 -3.26 13.35
C CYS A 226 -9.89 -4.75 13.25
N VAL A 227 -10.89 -5.61 13.43
CA VAL A 227 -10.72 -7.05 13.63
C VAL A 227 -11.58 -7.88 12.70
N ALA A 228 -11.03 -9.01 12.26
CA ALA A 228 -11.68 -9.97 11.38
C ALA A 228 -12.68 -10.87 12.15
N SER A 229 -13.77 -10.24 12.59
CA SER A 229 -14.95 -10.93 13.15
C SER A 229 -15.99 -11.14 12.06
N THR A 230 -16.79 -12.20 12.17
CA THR A 230 -17.86 -12.52 11.21
C THR A 230 -19.07 -11.57 11.31
N ALA A 231 -19.17 -10.81 12.40
CA ALA A 231 -20.13 -9.75 12.62
C ALA A 231 -19.55 -8.68 13.56
N THR A 232 -20.28 -7.57 13.73
CA THR A 232 -19.91 -6.51 14.69
C THR A 232 -19.60 -7.06 16.09
N CYS A 233 -18.64 -6.43 16.76
CA CYS A 233 -18.33 -6.72 18.16
C CYS A 233 -19.25 -5.96 19.13
N GLY A 234 -20.00 -4.97 18.64
CA GLY A 234 -20.87 -4.13 19.46
C GLY A 234 -22.27 -4.72 19.68
N ASP A 235 -23.12 -3.93 20.34
CA ASP A 235 -24.46 -4.35 20.80
C ASP A 235 -25.46 -4.66 19.67
N SER A 236 -25.16 -4.23 18.44
CA SER A 236 -26.00 -4.51 17.27
C SER A 236 -25.79 -5.91 16.67
N ARG A 237 -24.93 -6.74 17.27
CA ARG A 237 -24.70 -8.11 16.83
C ARG A 237 -25.96 -8.96 17.03
N THR A 238 -26.33 -9.72 16.00
CA THR A 238 -27.43 -10.70 16.09
C THR A 238 -27.19 -11.67 17.25
N ALA A 239 -28.19 -11.82 18.11
CA ALA A 239 -28.12 -12.71 19.27
C ALA A 239 -27.79 -14.16 18.87
N ASN A 240 -27.08 -14.88 19.73
CA ASN A 240 -26.77 -16.31 19.57
C ASN A 240 -25.90 -16.64 18.34
N THR A 241 -25.04 -15.71 17.91
CA THR A 241 -24.14 -15.87 16.76
C THR A 241 -22.65 -15.81 17.11
N TRP A 242 -22.29 -15.71 18.39
CA TRP A 242 -20.89 -15.66 18.78
C TRP A 242 -20.17 -17.00 18.50
N THR A 243 -18.96 -16.90 17.94
CA THR A 243 -18.03 -18.03 17.80
C THR A 243 -16.77 -17.75 18.62
N ASN A 244 -15.99 -18.80 18.93
CA ASN A 244 -14.70 -18.61 19.61
C ASN A 244 -13.76 -17.68 18.81
N ALA A 245 -13.79 -17.76 17.47
CA ALA A 245 -12.99 -16.89 16.61
C ALA A 245 -13.41 -15.42 16.75
N ASP A 246 -14.73 -15.14 16.78
CA ASP A 246 -15.24 -13.79 16.99
C ASP A 246 -14.91 -13.27 18.40
N CYS A 247 -15.04 -14.12 19.42
CA CYS A 247 -14.73 -13.75 20.80
C CYS A 247 -13.25 -13.37 20.95
N LEU A 248 -12.36 -14.19 20.40
CA LEU A 248 -10.93 -13.89 20.36
C LEU A 248 -10.64 -12.60 19.58
N ALA A 249 -11.29 -12.38 18.44
CA ALA A 249 -11.11 -11.17 17.64
C ALA A 249 -11.61 -9.91 18.37
N CYS A 250 -12.81 -9.95 18.94
CA CYS A 250 -13.48 -8.80 19.53
C CYS A 250 -12.93 -8.43 20.92
N TYR A 251 -12.50 -9.41 21.71
CA TYR A 251 -12.09 -9.19 23.10
C TYR A 251 -10.66 -9.61 23.43
N GLY A 252 -9.99 -10.33 22.52
CA GLY A 252 -8.66 -10.89 22.78
C GLY A 252 -8.69 -12.06 23.77
N ASN A 253 -7.52 -12.36 24.34
CA ASN A 253 -7.32 -13.57 25.15
C ASN A 253 -8.09 -13.57 26.48
N SER A 254 -8.56 -12.42 26.96
CA SER A 254 -9.27 -12.31 28.23
C SER A 254 -10.67 -12.94 28.18
N THR A 255 -11.32 -12.95 27.02
CA THR A 255 -12.67 -13.51 26.81
C THR A 255 -12.80 -14.14 25.42
N GLN A 256 -11.93 -15.12 25.15
CA GLN A 256 -11.77 -15.72 23.82
C GLN A 256 -12.77 -16.85 23.47
N TYR A 257 -13.64 -17.27 24.38
CA TYR A 257 -14.55 -18.40 24.15
C TYR A 257 -16.00 -17.93 24.05
N ALA A 258 -16.74 -18.42 23.07
CA ALA A 258 -18.18 -18.22 23.00
C ALA A 258 -18.88 -19.06 24.07
N LYS A 259 -19.96 -18.51 24.64
CA LYS A 259 -20.89 -19.26 25.50
C LYS A 259 -21.56 -20.39 24.70
N ALA A 260 -22.06 -21.41 25.40
CA ALA A 260 -22.70 -22.58 24.77
C ALA A 260 -23.94 -22.20 23.95
N ASP A 261 -24.70 -21.23 24.45
CA ASP A 261 -25.87 -20.64 23.79
C ASP A 261 -25.50 -19.60 22.71
N LYS A 262 -24.20 -19.31 22.54
CA LYS A 262 -23.63 -18.29 21.64
C LYS A 262 -24.12 -16.87 21.93
N SER A 263 -24.68 -16.61 23.12
CA SER A 263 -25.24 -15.30 23.49
C SER A 263 -24.17 -14.25 23.77
N GLY A 264 -22.92 -14.67 23.99
CA GLY A 264 -21.80 -13.78 24.26
C GLY A 264 -20.48 -14.55 24.39
N CYS A 265 -19.47 -13.85 24.93
CA CYS A 265 -18.14 -14.39 25.16
C CYS A 265 -17.85 -14.58 26.66
N GLN A 266 -16.89 -15.44 26.96
CA GLN A 266 -16.43 -15.78 28.30
C GLN A 266 -14.93 -16.14 28.31
N ALA A 267 -14.31 -16.03 29.49
CA ALA A 267 -12.88 -16.24 29.69
C ALA A 267 -12.46 -17.72 29.67
N THR A 268 -13.35 -18.61 30.11
CA THR A 268 -13.04 -20.04 30.28
C THR A 268 -13.74 -20.86 29.22
N ALA A 269 -13.05 -21.84 28.64
CA ALA A 269 -13.70 -22.80 27.75
C ALA A 269 -14.76 -23.59 28.52
N LEU A 270 -15.90 -23.88 27.88
CA LEU A 270 -16.84 -24.83 28.47
C LEU A 270 -16.16 -26.19 28.64
N PRO A 271 -16.37 -26.88 29.78
CA PRO A 271 -15.96 -28.27 29.88
C PRO A 271 -16.67 -29.04 28.78
N SER A 272 -15.91 -29.59 27.84
CA SER A 272 -16.43 -30.41 26.75
C SER A 272 -17.34 -31.47 27.36
N SER A 273 -18.63 -31.43 27.06
CA SER A 273 -19.56 -32.50 27.37
C SER A 273 -19.29 -33.67 26.43
N SER A 274 -18.15 -34.35 26.62
CA SER A 274 -18.01 -35.74 26.24
C SER A 274 -18.71 -36.56 27.33
N SER A 275 -20.01 -36.75 27.16
CA SER A 275 -20.75 -37.77 27.89
C SER A 275 -20.27 -39.15 27.43
N SER A 276 -19.36 -39.73 28.20
CA SER A 276 -19.32 -41.16 28.50
C SER A 276 -18.80 -41.31 29.94
N PRO A 277 -19.66 -41.56 30.93
CA PRO A 277 -19.23 -41.99 32.24
C PRO A 277 -18.98 -43.51 32.17
N SER A 278 -17.76 -43.92 31.83
CA SER A 278 -17.31 -45.27 32.20
C SER A 278 -16.75 -45.18 33.62
N SER A 279 -17.62 -45.53 34.56
CA SER A 279 -17.32 -45.81 35.95
C SER A 279 -16.04 -46.64 36.13
N SER A 280 -15.07 -46.07 36.83
CA SER A 280 -14.02 -46.80 37.53
C SER A 280 -13.77 -46.08 38.85
N SER A 281 -14.55 -46.48 39.85
CA SER A 281 -14.14 -46.38 41.25
C SER A 281 -12.86 -47.18 41.41
N THR A 282 -11.80 -46.61 42.00
CA THR A 282 -11.04 -47.21 43.13
C THR A 282 -9.93 -46.24 43.59
N ASN A 283 -10.17 -45.65 44.77
CA ASN A 283 -9.26 -45.31 45.87
C ASN A 283 -8.24 -44.15 45.79
N SER A 284 -8.40 -43.29 46.80
CA SER A 284 -7.44 -42.38 47.41
C SER A 284 -6.12 -43.05 47.84
N MET A 285 -5.01 -42.34 47.65
CA MET A 285 -3.87 -42.12 48.59
C MET A 285 -2.93 -41.09 47.91
N ILE A 286 -2.88 -39.83 48.32
CA ILE A 286 -2.04 -39.25 49.38
C ILE A 286 -0.53 -39.62 49.25
N ILE A 287 0.23 -38.64 48.73
CA ILE A 287 1.49 -38.08 49.26
C ILE A 287 2.82 -38.89 49.16
N LEU A 288 3.87 -38.13 48.79
CA LEU A 288 5.34 -38.32 48.95
C LEU A 288 6.02 -39.46 48.17
N SER A 289 6.96 -39.09 47.29
CA SER A 289 8.32 -39.67 47.26
C SER A 289 9.18 -39.00 46.19
N SER A 290 9.93 -37.97 46.61
CA SER A 290 11.23 -37.66 46.03
C SER A 290 12.15 -38.87 46.17
N VAL A 291 13.21 -38.94 45.35
CA VAL A 291 14.38 -39.85 45.43
C VAL A 291 14.32 -41.09 44.50
N LEU A 292 15.45 -41.33 43.81
CA LEU A 292 15.82 -42.45 42.92
C LEU A 292 15.35 -42.41 41.44
N PHE A 293 16.15 -41.82 40.55
CA PHE A 293 17.05 -42.60 39.67
C PHE A 293 17.88 -41.67 38.78
N THR A 294 19.06 -41.32 39.28
CA THR A 294 20.23 -40.97 38.47
C THR A 294 20.77 -42.22 37.75
N ILE A 295 21.52 -41.98 36.67
CA ILE A 295 22.46 -42.87 35.97
C ILE A 295 21.87 -43.66 34.80
N SER A 296 22.03 -43.11 33.59
CA SER A 296 22.47 -43.83 32.39
C SER A 296 22.81 -42.83 31.28
N PHE A 297 23.98 -42.20 31.39
CA PHE A 297 24.68 -41.56 30.26
C PHE A 297 26.17 -41.84 30.42
N PHE A 298 26.58 -43.02 29.95
CA PHE A 298 27.94 -43.31 29.47
C PHE A 298 27.86 -44.61 28.67
N PHE A 299 27.59 -44.46 27.37
CA PHE A 299 28.22 -45.18 26.27
C PHE A 299 28.16 -44.28 25.04
#